data_AF-W6KEV2-F1
#
_entry.id   AF-W6KEV2-F1
#
_cell.length_a   1.000
_cell.length_b   1.000
_cell.length_c   1.000
_cell.angle_alpha   90.00
_cell.angle_beta   90.00
_cell.angle_gamma   90.00
#
_symmetry.space_group_name_H-M   'P 1'
#
loop_
_entity.id
_entity.type
_entity.pdbx_description
1 polymer ?
#
loop_
_entity_poly.entity_id
_entity_poly.type
_entity_poly.pdbx_seq_one_letter_code
_entity_poly.pdbx_strand_id
1 'polypeptide(L)'
;MNVNRTVLPTQSAPALSETHSSSYHPHAGSANPISGAVHEDSTQSDADHHDLSHGIHNIPEYPAKRTASALDSTSSGAPHEGSHEAGWCAPFVRLYRNLIPYGGVASGTFSLCSVTLGGGIISMPSSFASSGIIMAMIYLVVVTILTIYTMTLMGYAMEKTGLRNYEEMGRSFFGKWGGYFTGGIMALSCVGTAIGYISAADSLVNPMLQKSSHTSEYFKTSNGNHLVTTFIWLLLMLPVVIPKRVNSIRYVSSIGVTMVMYFVLTIVIHSITNGMKLGMRDDMEYFTTGNKAIYGLSIFVFAYMCQGPAYSIYFEMKPKPSVKKLTLSSIIGLSICMIFYILAGVFGLFDFAGETEESVLFNFDPIHEPYVMVAYIGMLIKICAAYAMNMIPIRNFLYYCISWDLDTVPYWKHSVLIVFVSGVMLITGLFIPSVNLAFGLVGSLTGGFVGFIFPAYFWMYSGNWSLKTVGIWHYLATYTLLVVGVIAIVFGSIATIYASFFDS
;
A
#
# COMPACT_ATOMS: atom_id res chain seq x y z
N MET A 1 -60.35 38.56 19.38
CA MET A 1 -59.19 38.30 20.26
C MET A 1 -58.02 39.05 19.66
N ASN A 2 -57.79 40.30 20.06
CA ASN A 2 -57.09 40.72 21.30
C ASN A 2 -55.59 40.39 21.16
N VAL A 3 -54.75 41.23 20.55
CA VAL A 3 -54.38 42.65 20.82
C VAL A 3 -53.41 42.81 22.00
N ASN A 4 -52.13 42.97 21.68
CA ASN A 4 -51.32 44.17 21.95
C ASN A 4 -50.09 44.13 21.01
N ARG A 5 -49.79 45.08 20.12
CA ARG A 5 -49.65 46.55 20.13
C ARG A 5 -48.27 47.10 20.55
N THR A 6 -47.52 47.52 19.51
CA THR A 6 -46.69 48.76 19.44
C THR A 6 -45.42 48.84 20.32
N VAL A 7 -44.38 49.61 20.00
CA VAL A 7 -44.31 50.96 19.39
C VAL A 7 -43.16 51.11 18.35
N LEU A 8 -43.32 52.08 17.44
CA LEU A 8 -42.43 52.55 16.35
C LEU A 8 -41.91 53.98 16.72
N PRO A 9 -40.82 54.57 16.13
CA PRO A 9 -40.79 54.91 14.69
C PRO A 9 -39.40 55.02 14.00
N THR A 10 -39.41 55.63 12.81
CA THR A 10 -38.38 55.77 11.76
C THR A 10 -37.67 57.14 11.76
N GLN A 11 -36.79 57.37 10.75
CA GLN A 11 -36.07 58.60 10.35
C GLN A 11 -34.68 58.80 11.01
N SER A 12 -33.65 59.40 10.37
CA SER A 12 -33.40 59.77 8.94
C SER A 12 -31.90 60.06 8.71
N ALA A 13 -31.45 60.10 7.45
CA ALA A 13 -30.14 60.67 7.04
C ALA A 13 -30.30 62.17 6.66
N PRO A 14 -29.27 62.97 6.27
CA PRO A 14 -27.85 62.65 6.05
C PRO A 14 -26.79 63.71 6.50
N ALA A 15 -25.49 63.39 6.25
CA ALA A 15 -24.39 64.28 5.79
C ALA A 15 -23.71 65.34 6.72
N LEU A 16 -22.40 65.56 6.44
CA LEU A 16 -21.50 66.69 6.82
C LEU A 16 -21.14 66.85 8.33
N SER A 17 -19.99 67.40 8.75
CA SER A 17 -18.67 67.67 8.11
C SER A 17 -17.60 67.96 9.19
N GLU A 18 -16.32 68.03 8.81
CA GLU A 18 -15.23 68.87 9.40
C GLU A 18 -14.88 68.71 10.92
N THR A 19 -13.72 68.18 11.33
CA THR A 19 -12.27 68.57 11.24
C THR A 19 -11.72 69.14 12.56
N HIS A 20 -10.61 68.55 13.04
CA HIS A 20 -9.38 69.19 13.57
C HIS A 20 -8.39 68.02 13.82
N SER A 21 -7.18 67.93 13.24
CA SER A 21 -5.97 68.74 13.48
C SER A 21 -5.48 68.66 14.93
N SER A 22 -4.19 68.55 15.29
CA SER A 22 -2.93 68.70 14.54
C SER A 22 -1.79 68.02 15.37
N SER A 23 -0.47 68.03 15.11
CA SER A 23 0.41 68.85 14.25
C SER A 23 1.79 68.19 14.01
N TYR A 24 2.36 68.37 12.81
CA TYR A 24 3.76 68.70 12.44
C TYR A 24 4.98 67.94 13.05
N HIS A 25 5.97 67.41 12.29
CA HIS A 25 6.94 67.99 11.28
C HIS A 25 8.18 68.68 11.90
N PRO A 26 9.27 68.99 11.12
CA PRO A 26 9.56 68.77 9.67
C PRO A 26 10.56 67.59 9.48
N HIS A 27 11.52 67.40 8.53
CA HIS A 27 12.06 67.91 7.22
C HIS A 27 12.97 66.76 6.67
N ALA A 28 13.70 66.70 5.54
CA ALA A 28 13.83 67.30 4.18
C ALA A 28 14.89 66.42 3.43
N GLY A 29 15.19 66.47 2.11
CA GLY A 29 14.66 67.20 0.95
C GLY A 29 15.66 67.14 -0.25
N SER A 30 15.19 67.32 -1.50
CA SER A 30 15.96 67.28 -2.80
C SER A 30 16.46 65.88 -3.25
N ALA A 31 16.69 65.56 -4.54
CA ALA A 31 16.54 66.31 -5.80
C ALA A 31 16.16 65.39 -7.00
N ASN A 32 15.77 66.00 -8.14
CA ASN A 32 15.62 65.40 -9.50
C ASN A 32 16.73 66.04 -10.41
N PRO A 33 16.98 65.73 -11.73
CA PRO A 33 15.98 65.44 -12.78
C PRO A 33 16.36 64.58 -14.05
N ILE A 34 15.33 64.11 -14.78
CA ILE A 34 15.10 64.13 -16.27
C ILE A 34 16.03 63.39 -17.29
N SER A 35 15.37 62.90 -18.37
CA SER A 35 15.84 62.49 -19.72
C SER A 35 16.01 60.98 -19.96
N GLY A 36 15.66 60.39 -21.11
CA GLY A 36 15.05 60.93 -22.35
C GLY A 36 14.63 59.79 -23.29
N ALA A 37 13.84 60.06 -24.34
CA ALA A 37 13.21 59.02 -25.20
C ALA A 37 13.86 58.88 -26.60
N VAL A 38 13.77 57.68 -27.18
CA VAL A 38 14.00 57.39 -28.61
C VAL A 38 12.96 56.37 -29.09
N HIS A 39 12.47 56.54 -30.32
CA HIS A 39 11.64 55.60 -31.09
C HIS A 39 12.47 55.07 -32.26
N GLU A 40 12.30 53.81 -32.66
CA GLU A 40 12.73 53.36 -34.00
C GLU A 40 11.90 52.15 -34.46
N ASP A 41 11.49 52.16 -35.73
CA ASP A 41 10.70 51.11 -36.40
C ASP A 41 11.55 50.38 -37.44
N SER A 42 11.36 49.07 -37.62
CA SER A 42 11.70 48.40 -38.90
C SER A 42 11.04 47.02 -39.09
N THR A 43 10.08 46.99 -40.00
CA THR A 43 9.70 45.91 -40.93
C THR A 43 10.38 44.52 -40.82
N GLN A 44 9.57 43.54 -40.39
CA GLN A 44 9.13 42.38 -41.20
C GLN A 44 10.16 41.50 -41.94
N SER A 45 10.16 40.20 -41.60
CA SER A 45 10.30 39.10 -42.57
C SER A 45 9.58 37.86 -42.04
N ASP A 46 8.76 37.22 -42.88
CA ASP A 46 7.99 36.02 -42.55
C ASP A 46 8.84 34.73 -42.68
N ALA A 47 8.55 33.72 -41.86
CA ALA A 47 9.07 32.34 -42.01
C ALA A 47 8.19 31.34 -41.24
N ASP A 48 7.23 30.71 -41.94
CA ASP A 48 6.33 29.72 -41.33
C ASP A 48 7.06 28.45 -40.84
N HIS A 49 6.91 28.14 -39.56
CA HIS A 49 7.04 26.77 -39.06
C HIS A 49 5.88 26.49 -38.09
N HIS A 50 5.06 25.49 -38.41
CA HIS A 50 3.88 25.11 -37.64
C HIS A 50 4.23 24.73 -36.20
N ASP A 51 3.88 25.59 -35.25
CA ASP A 51 4.21 25.40 -33.84
C ASP A 51 3.09 24.67 -33.07
N LEU A 52 3.35 23.42 -32.67
CA LEU A 52 2.46 22.61 -31.83
C LEU A 52 2.78 22.80 -30.33
N SER A 53 3.00 24.06 -29.92
CA SER A 53 3.47 24.46 -28.58
C SER A 53 2.47 25.29 -27.77
N HIS A 54 1.17 24.96 -27.85
CA HIS A 54 0.16 25.50 -26.93
C HIS A 54 -0.48 24.39 -26.09
N GLY A 55 0.09 24.16 -24.90
CA GLY A 55 -0.43 23.20 -23.92
C GLY A 55 0.43 23.00 -22.66
N ILE A 56 1.69 23.44 -22.65
CA ILE A 56 2.65 23.16 -21.55
C ILE A 56 3.24 24.44 -20.97
N HIS A 57 2.38 25.35 -20.48
CA HIS A 57 2.79 26.42 -19.57
C HIS A 57 1.63 26.86 -18.67
N ASN A 58 1.27 25.99 -17.72
CA ASN A 58 0.53 26.32 -16.49
C ASN A 58 0.44 25.05 -15.60
N ILE A 59 1.55 24.67 -14.97
CA ILE A 59 1.43 24.00 -13.66
C ILE A 59 0.99 25.12 -12.72
N PRO A 60 -0.21 25.09 -12.13
CA PRO A 60 -0.56 26.07 -11.11
C PRO A 60 0.39 25.88 -9.94
N GLU A 61 1.10 26.94 -9.54
CA GLU A 61 1.65 27.00 -8.19
C GLU A 61 0.46 26.89 -7.24
N TYR A 62 0.24 25.69 -6.69
CA TYR A 62 -0.63 25.54 -5.55
C TYR A 62 -0.08 26.44 -4.46
N PRO A 63 -0.83 27.45 -3.99
CA PRO A 63 -0.30 28.38 -3.01
C PRO A 63 0.06 27.57 -1.77
N ALA A 64 1.37 27.51 -1.49
CA ALA A 64 1.89 26.89 -0.29
C ALA A 64 1.23 27.61 0.89
N LYS A 65 0.23 26.96 1.51
CA LYS A 65 -0.57 27.57 2.57
C LYS A 65 0.39 28.11 3.62
N ARG A 66 0.19 29.36 4.06
CA ARG A 66 0.93 29.97 5.17
C ARG A 66 0.53 29.35 6.52
N THR A 67 0.79 28.05 6.64
CA THR A 67 0.91 27.30 7.90
C THR A 67 2.39 27.13 8.30
N ALA A 68 3.30 27.78 7.57
CA ALA A 68 4.74 27.84 7.82
C ALA A 68 5.19 29.11 8.59
N SER A 69 4.25 29.84 9.22
CA SER A 69 4.57 30.99 10.09
C SER A 69 3.63 31.12 11.30
N ALA A 70 2.97 30.02 11.68
CA ALA A 70 2.02 29.95 12.81
C ALA A 70 2.19 28.65 13.64
N LEU A 71 3.27 27.91 13.41
CA LEU A 71 3.64 26.67 14.12
C LEU A 71 5.07 26.69 14.69
N ASP A 72 5.93 27.63 14.25
CA ASP A 72 7.27 27.81 14.83
C ASP A 72 7.27 28.44 16.24
N SER A 73 6.10 28.91 16.72
CA SER A 73 5.90 29.32 18.12
C SER A 73 5.35 28.21 19.02
N THR A 74 5.06 27.02 18.49
CA THR A 74 4.59 25.84 19.25
C THR A 74 5.37 24.56 18.96
N SER A 75 6.45 24.63 18.19
CA SER A 75 7.39 23.52 17.95
C SER A 75 8.35 23.23 19.11
N SER A 76 8.49 24.16 20.07
CA SER A 76 9.18 23.93 21.36
C SER A 76 8.29 23.11 22.31
N GLY A 77 8.04 21.86 21.91
CA GLY A 77 7.00 21.02 22.50
C GLY A 77 7.03 19.57 22.02
N ALA A 78 8.19 19.06 21.59
CA ALA A 78 8.37 17.62 21.50
C ALA A 78 8.19 17.04 22.92
N PRO A 79 7.27 16.09 23.15
CA PRO A 79 7.22 15.41 24.44
C PRO A 79 8.54 14.66 24.60
N HIS A 80 9.34 15.10 25.57
CA HIS A 80 10.33 14.23 26.18
C HIS A 80 9.56 13.11 26.88
N GLU A 81 9.27 12.05 26.13
CA GLU A 81 8.63 10.82 26.60
C GLU A 81 9.65 10.00 27.42
N GLY A 82 10.22 10.66 28.42
CA GLY A 82 10.88 10.10 29.59
C GLY A 82 9.83 9.65 30.61
N SER A 83 8.72 9.10 30.15
CA SER A 83 7.84 8.31 31.01
C SER A 83 8.63 7.14 31.56
N HIS A 84 8.65 6.98 32.88
CA HIS A 84 9.18 5.79 33.52
C HIS A 84 8.26 4.60 33.21
N GLU A 85 8.47 3.96 32.06
CA GLU A 85 7.88 2.65 31.76
C GLU A 85 8.50 1.58 32.66
N ALA A 86 8.07 1.56 33.93
CA ALA A 86 8.42 0.56 34.92
C ALA A 86 7.59 -0.72 34.73
N GLY A 87 7.67 -1.31 33.53
CA GLY A 87 6.98 -2.55 33.16
C GLY A 87 7.96 -3.65 32.79
N TRP A 88 7.55 -4.92 32.95
CA TRP A 88 8.40 -6.09 32.68
C TRP A 88 8.90 -6.17 31.22
N CYS A 89 8.21 -5.51 30.28
CA CYS A 89 8.62 -5.42 28.87
C CYS A 89 9.69 -4.34 28.59
N ALA A 90 9.97 -3.42 29.53
CA ALA A 90 10.88 -2.30 29.32
C ALA A 90 12.30 -2.67 28.83
N PRO A 91 13.00 -3.71 29.34
CA PRO A 91 14.30 -4.10 28.80
C PRO A 91 14.21 -4.60 27.35
N PHE A 92 13.16 -5.36 27.00
CA PHE A 92 12.90 -5.80 25.63
C PHE A 92 12.63 -4.61 24.70
N VAL A 93 11.78 -3.66 25.11
CA VAL A 93 11.48 -2.45 24.32
C VAL A 93 12.73 -1.59 24.11
N ARG A 94 13.63 -1.51 25.10
CA ARG A 94 14.93 -0.79 24.97
C ARG A 94 15.89 -1.51 24.01
N LEU A 95 16.07 -2.83 24.16
CA LEU A 95 16.91 -3.63 23.26
C LEU A 95 16.40 -3.57 21.81
N TYR A 96 15.08 -3.71 21.61
CA TYR A 96 14.43 -3.60 20.30
C TYR A 96 14.56 -2.20 19.69
N ARG A 97 14.43 -1.13 20.50
CA ARG A 97 14.63 0.27 20.04
C ARG A 97 16.05 0.53 19.55
N ASN A 98 17.05 -0.18 20.09
CA ASN A 98 18.43 -0.13 19.62
C ASN A 98 18.64 -0.97 18.35
N LEU A 99 17.96 -2.11 18.22
CA LEU A 99 18.06 -2.99 17.05
C LEU A 99 17.37 -2.42 15.80
N ILE A 100 16.22 -1.75 15.97
CA ILE A 100 15.44 -1.14 14.88
C ILE A 100 15.23 0.36 15.18
N PRO A 101 16.20 1.23 14.82
CA PRO A 101 16.10 2.67 15.08
C PRO A 101 15.00 3.33 14.23
N TYR A 102 14.25 4.24 14.86
CA TYR A 102 13.08 4.89 14.26
C TYR A 102 13.42 5.72 13.03
N GLY A 103 12.69 5.50 11.92
CA GLY A 103 12.95 6.16 10.65
C GLY A 103 14.27 5.77 9.98
N GLY A 104 14.97 4.74 10.48
CA GLY A 104 16.17 4.18 9.87
C GLY A 104 15.86 3.19 8.74
N VAL A 105 16.87 2.85 7.94
CA VAL A 105 16.75 1.92 6.79
C VAL A 105 16.14 0.58 7.23
N ALA A 106 16.58 0.02 8.36
CA ALA A 106 16.03 -1.21 8.95
C ALA A 106 14.52 -1.13 9.24
N SER A 107 14.03 0.00 9.77
CA SER A 107 12.59 0.20 10.02
C SER A 107 11.78 0.20 8.72
N GLY A 108 12.35 0.75 7.64
CA GLY A 108 11.78 0.63 6.29
C GLY A 108 11.81 -0.80 5.78
N THR A 109 12.95 -1.49 5.90
CA THR A 109 13.14 -2.89 5.50
C THR A 109 12.10 -3.80 6.17
N PHE A 110 11.98 -3.80 7.50
CA PHE A 110 11.00 -4.65 8.20
C PHE A 110 9.54 -4.31 7.85
N SER A 111 9.24 -3.04 7.56
CA SER A 111 7.90 -2.62 7.13
C SER A 111 7.58 -3.13 5.73
N LEU A 112 8.51 -3.00 4.78
CA LEU A 112 8.37 -3.57 3.43
C LEU A 112 8.31 -5.10 3.46
N CYS A 113 9.17 -5.76 4.26
CA CYS A 113 9.11 -7.20 4.46
C CYS A 113 7.74 -7.64 4.98
N SER A 114 7.18 -6.98 6.00
CA SER A 114 5.88 -7.38 6.56
C SER A 114 4.73 -7.23 5.57
N VAL A 115 4.74 -6.17 4.76
CA VAL A 115 3.71 -5.92 3.74
C VAL A 115 3.82 -6.93 2.60
N THR A 116 5.04 -7.16 2.11
CA THR A 116 5.36 -8.12 1.05
C THR A 116 5.00 -9.54 1.51
N LEU A 117 5.58 -10.01 2.63
CA LEU A 117 5.31 -11.28 3.31
C LEU A 117 3.91 -11.32 3.98
N GLY A 118 2.91 -10.76 3.32
CA GLY A 118 1.49 -10.87 3.58
C GLY A 118 0.94 -12.25 3.23
N GLY A 119 -0.24 -12.27 2.62
CA GLY A 119 -0.97 -13.51 2.32
C GLY A 119 -0.27 -14.36 1.29
N GLY A 120 0.41 -13.75 0.30
CA GLY A 120 0.97 -14.45 -0.86
C GLY A 120 1.94 -15.58 -0.53
N ILE A 121 2.53 -15.64 0.68
CA ILE A 121 3.42 -16.74 1.05
C ILE A 121 2.72 -18.11 1.18
N ILE A 122 1.44 -18.14 1.58
CA ILE A 122 0.68 -19.41 1.69
C ILE A 122 0.33 -20.00 0.32
N SER A 123 0.34 -19.14 -0.70
CA SER A 123 0.11 -19.43 -2.12
C SER A 123 1.40 -19.71 -2.90
N MET A 124 2.59 -19.63 -2.27
CA MET A 124 3.85 -19.83 -3.00
C MET A 124 3.98 -21.25 -3.59
N PRO A 125 3.73 -22.35 -2.85
CA PRO A 125 3.86 -23.70 -3.40
C PRO A 125 2.95 -23.95 -4.61
N SER A 126 1.69 -23.54 -4.53
CA SER A 126 0.71 -23.67 -5.62
C SER A 126 1.01 -22.74 -6.80
N SER A 127 1.59 -21.57 -6.57
CA SER A 127 2.10 -20.68 -7.64
C SER A 127 3.32 -21.27 -8.35
N PHE A 128 4.20 -21.98 -7.61
CA PHE A 128 5.32 -22.74 -8.19
C PHE A 128 4.81 -23.94 -8.98
N ALA A 129 3.86 -24.72 -8.45
CA ALA A 129 3.20 -25.81 -9.17
C ALA A 129 2.54 -25.33 -10.49
N SER A 130 1.89 -24.17 -10.47
CA SER A 130 1.19 -23.61 -11.64
C SER A 130 2.12 -23.02 -12.71
N SER A 131 3.36 -22.65 -12.35
CA SER A 131 4.33 -22.01 -13.25
C SER A 131 5.45 -22.94 -13.72
N GLY A 132 5.72 -23.99 -12.94
CA GLY A 132 6.94 -24.77 -13.02
C GLY A 132 8.11 -24.09 -12.30
N ILE A 133 8.96 -24.89 -11.67
CA ILE A 133 9.99 -24.43 -10.72
C ILE A 133 10.91 -23.35 -11.31
N ILE A 134 11.42 -23.56 -12.53
CA ILE A 134 12.44 -22.67 -13.10
C ILE A 134 11.81 -21.35 -13.57
N MET A 135 10.58 -21.38 -14.09
CA MET A 135 9.86 -20.15 -14.43
C MET A 135 9.49 -19.34 -13.19
N ALA A 136 9.02 -19.99 -12.12
CA ALA A 136 8.72 -19.32 -10.85
C ALA A 136 9.95 -18.58 -10.28
N MET A 137 11.12 -19.22 -10.32
CA MET A 137 12.40 -18.59 -9.94
C MET A 137 12.72 -17.35 -10.78
N ILE A 138 12.55 -17.42 -12.11
CA ILE A 138 12.76 -16.30 -13.03
C ILE A 138 11.75 -15.17 -12.75
N TYR A 139 10.48 -15.51 -12.56
CA TYR A 139 9.42 -14.55 -12.26
C TYR A 139 9.67 -13.81 -10.95
N LEU A 140 10.06 -14.51 -9.87
CA LEU A 140 10.41 -13.87 -8.60
C LEU A 140 11.59 -12.90 -8.74
N VAL A 141 12.65 -13.27 -9.48
CA VAL A 141 13.80 -12.37 -9.72
C VAL A 141 13.38 -11.14 -10.53
N VAL A 142 12.64 -11.32 -11.63
CA VAL A 142 12.18 -10.22 -12.49
C VAL A 142 11.24 -9.28 -11.73
N VAL A 143 10.23 -9.82 -11.03
CA VAL A 143 9.28 -9.03 -10.24
C VAL A 143 10.00 -8.33 -9.07
N THR A 144 11.00 -8.97 -8.42
CA THR A 144 11.84 -8.29 -7.40
C THR A 144 12.54 -7.07 -7.98
N ILE A 145 13.19 -7.19 -9.14
CA ILE A 145 13.93 -6.09 -9.78
C ILE A 145 12.99 -4.97 -10.21
N LEU A 146 11.85 -5.29 -10.84
CA LEU A 146 10.84 -4.32 -11.24
C LEU A 146 10.25 -3.59 -10.01
N THR A 147 9.92 -4.31 -8.95
CA THR A 147 9.37 -3.73 -7.72
C THR A 147 10.39 -2.83 -7.02
N ILE A 148 11.66 -3.25 -6.88
CA ILE A 148 12.73 -2.36 -6.39
C ILE A 148 12.79 -1.07 -7.22
N TYR A 149 12.76 -1.18 -8.55
CA TYR A 149 12.80 0.00 -9.44
C TYR A 149 11.59 0.93 -9.22
N THR A 150 10.37 0.38 -9.15
CA THR A 150 9.14 1.17 -8.92
C THR A 150 9.15 1.91 -7.59
N MET A 151 9.69 1.30 -6.53
CA MET A 151 9.90 1.95 -5.24
C MET A 151 10.91 3.12 -5.34
N THR A 152 11.93 3.03 -6.21
CA THR A 152 12.81 4.19 -6.49
C THR A 152 12.07 5.31 -7.22
N LEU A 153 11.24 4.99 -8.23
CA LEU A 153 10.49 5.97 -9.02
C LEU A 153 9.50 6.76 -8.14
N MET A 154 8.74 6.08 -7.29
CA MET A 154 7.88 6.74 -6.31
C MET A 154 8.68 7.57 -5.32
N GLY A 155 9.85 7.09 -4.88
CA GLY A 155 10.77 7.86 -4.05
C GLY A 155 11.09 9.22 -4.66
N TYR A 156 11.52 9.25 -5.94
CA TYR A 156 11.83 10.51 -6.62
C TYR A 156 10.58 11.39 -6.87
N ALA A 157 9.42 10.79 -7.15
CA ALA A 157 8.17 11.54 -7.29
C ALA A 157 7.74 12.20 -5.95
N MET A 158 7.90 11.51 -4.83
CA MET A 158 7.67 12.06 -3.48
C MET A 158 8.71 13.11 -3.09
N GLU A 159 9.99 12.93 -3.46
CA GLU A 159 11.06 13.89 -3.17
C GLU A 159 10.85 15.23 -3.91
N LYS A 160 10.32 15.21 -5.14
CA LYS A 160 9.95 16.42 -5.89
C LYS A 160 8.66 17.09 -5.42
N THR A 161 7.61 16.32 -5.15
CA THR A 161 6.24 16.87 -4.96
C THR A 161 5.86 17.12 -3.50
N GLY A 162 6.44 16.38 -2.55
CA GLY A 162 6.05 16.41 -1.14
C GLY A 162 4.66 15.84 -0.82
N LEU A 163 3.91 15.34 -1.83
CA LEU A 163 2.57 14.78 -1.68
C LEU A 163 2.60 13.42 -0.97
N ARG A 164 1.59 13.13 -0.16
CA ARG A 164 1.61 12.03 0.82
C ARG A 164 0.65 10.88 0.52
N ASN A 165 -0.28 11.08 -0.41
CA ASN A 165 -1.34 10.12 -0.74
C ASN A 165 -1.40 9.85 -2.26
N TYR A 166 -1.90 8.67 -2.65
CA TYR A 166 -2.03 8.26 -4.07
C TYR A 166 -3.06 9.11 -4.82
N GLU A 167 -4.10 9.51 -4.10
CA GLU A 167 -5.20 10.36 -4.50
C GLU A 167 -4.70 11.78 -4.79
N GLU A 168 -3.79 12.30 -3.95
CA GLU A 168 -3.12 13.59 -4.14
C GLU A 168 -2.19 13.55 -5.36
N MET A 169 -1.36 12.50 -5.47
CA MET A 169 -0.41 12.35 -6.58
C MET A 169 -1.14 12.26 -7.93
N GLY A 170 -2.18 11.41 -8.00
CA GLY A 170 -3.05 11.31 -9.18
C GLY A 170 -3.80 12.61 -9.47
N ARG A 171 -4.31 13.31 -8.43
CA ARG A 171 -4.98 14.61 -8.61
C ARG A 171 -4.05 15.68 -9.16
N SER A 172 -2.79 15.68 -8.75
CA SER A 172 -1.79 16.66 -9.17
C SER A 172 -1.45 16.53 -10.66
N PHE A 173 -1.16 15.32 -11.12
CA PHE A 173 -0.70 15.08 -12.50
C PHE A 173 -1.82 14.86 -13.52
N PHE A 174 -2.93 14.25 -13.12
CA PHE A 174 -4.02 13.84 -14.01
C PHE A 174 -5.35 14.57 -13.70
N GLY A 175 -5.33 15.60 -12.87
CA GLY A 175 -6.50 16.37 -12.47
C GLY A 175 -7.49 15.58 -11.59
N LYS A 176 -8.68 16.17 -11.34
CA LYS A 176 -9.66 15.66 -10.36
C LYS A 176 -10.02 14.19 -10.56
N TRP A 177 -10.30 13.78 -11.80
CA TRP A 177 -10.65 12.41 -12.16
C TRP A 177 -9.49 11.43 -11.93
N GLY A 178 -8.27 11.85 -12.23
CA GLY A 178 -7.08 11.04 -12.00
C GLY A 178 -6.85 10.68 -10.54
N GLY A 179 -7.10 11.61 -9.60
CA GLY A 179 -7.03 11.30 -8.17
C GLY A 179 -8.08 10.30 -7.70
N TYR A 180 -9.27 10.29 -8.31
CA TYR A 180 -10.27 9.24 -8.06
C TYR A 180 -9.87 7.89 -8.70
N PHE A 181 -9.21 7.91 -9.85
CA PHE A 181 -8.76 6.70 -10.55
C PHE A 181 -7.59 6.00 -9.84
N THR A 182 -6.52 6.74 -9.48
CA THR A 182 -5.36 6.20 -8.76
C THR A 182 -5.75 5.72 -7.35
N GLY A 183 -6.56 6.51 -6.65
CA GLY A 183 -7.13 6.14 -5.36
C GLY A 183 -8.04 4.92 -5.44
N GLY A 184 -8.95 4.88 -6.42
CA GLY A 184 -9.91 3.80 -6.59
C GLY A 184 -9.27 2.46 -6.90
N ILE A 185 -8.23 2.45 -7.73
CA ILE A 185 -7.48 1.21 -8.04
C ILE A 185 -6.63 0.75 -6.84
N MET A 186 -6.02 1.66 -6.07
CA MET A 186 -5.33 1.32 -4.82
C MET A 186 -6.31 0.81 -3.73
N ALA A 187 -7.50 1.41 -3.64
CA ALA A 187 -8.53 0.94 -2.73
C ALA A 187 -9.06 -0.44 -3.16
N LEU A 188 -9.30 -0.66 -4.45
CA LEU A 188 -9.73 -1.95 -4.99
C LEU A 188 -8.68 -3.04 -4.75
N SER A 189 -7.40 -2.74 -4.96
CA SER A 189 -6.32 -3.69 -4.71
C SER A 189 -6.26 -4.09 -3.24
N CYS A 190 -6.33 -3.12 -2.32
CA CYS A 190 -6.41 -3.38 -0.88
C CYS A 190 -7.71 -4.08 -0.45
N VAL A 191 -8.85 -3.82 -1.09
CA VAL A 191 -10.13 -4.52 -0.82
C VAL A 191 -10.00 -6.00 -1.17
N GLY A 192 -9.55 -6.33 -2.38
CA GLY A 192 -9.34 -7.74 -2.76
C GLY A 192 -8.26 -8.43 -1.91
N THR A 193 -7.22 -7.69 -1.51
CA THR A 193 -6.20 -8.16 -0.57
C THR A 193 -6.81 -8.50 0.81
N ALA A 194 -7.70 -7.64 1.33
CA ALA A 194 -8.39 -7.84 2.60
C ALA A 194 -9.41 -9.00 2.55
N ILE A 195 -10.09 -9.19 1.43
CA ILE A 195 -10.97 -10.34 1.15
C ILE A 195 -10.15 -11.65 1.13
N GLY A 196 -9.00 -11.65 0.44
CA GLY A 196 -8.09 -12.80 0.43
C GLY A 196 -7.50 -13.11 1.82
N TYR A 197 -7.33 -12.13 2.70
CA TYR A 197 -6.96 -12.37 4.10
C TYR A 197 -8.06 -13.06 4.93
N ILE A 198 -9.33 -12.88 4.59
CA ILE A 198 -10.45 -13.57 5.25
C ILE A 198 -10.48 -15.04 4.79
N SER A 199 -10.34 -15.30 3.49
CA SER A 199 -10.20 -16.67 2.93
C SER A 199 -8.93 -17.37 3.45
N ALA A 200 -7.83 -16.64 3.64
CA ALA A 200 -6.60 -17.17 4.24
C ALA A 200 -6.76 -17.51 5.73
N ALA A 201 -7.60 -16.79 6.48
CA ALA A 201 -7.94 -17.16 7.85
C ALA A 201 -8.84 -18.40 7.88
N ASP A 202 -9.79 -18.52 6.96
CA ASP A 202 -10.60 -19.73 6.79
C ASP A 202 -9.73 -20.96 6.48
N SER A 203 -8.70 -20.79 5.64
CA SER A 203 -7.70 -21.81 5.31
C SER A 203 -6.82 -22.26 6.50
N LEU A 204 -6.69 -21.44 7.55
CA LEU A 204 -6.05 -21.85 8.82
C LEU A 204 -7.03 -22.63 9.71
N VAL A 205 -8.30 -22.22 9.70
CA VAL A 205 -9.35 -22.69 10.62
C VAL A 205 -9.87 -24.06 10.22
N ASN A 206 -10.12 -24.28 8.93
CA ASN A 206 -10.69 -25.51 8.40
C ASN A 206 -9.84 -26.77 8.76
N PRO A 207 -8.50 -26.83 8.54
CA PRO A 207 -7.68 -27.98 8.94
C PRO A 207 -7.73 -28.27 10.45
N MET A 208 -7.73 -27.22 11.29
CA MET A 208 -7.83 -27.36 12.75
C MET A 208 -9.18 -27.97 13.17
N LEU A 209 -10.27 -27.60 12.49
CA LEU A 209 -11.61 -28.13 12.76
C LEU A 209 -11.76 -29.57 12.28
N GLN A 210 -11.28 -29.89 11.07
CA GLN A 210 -11.41 -31.22 10.46
C GLN A 210 -10.57 -32.27 11.17
N LYS A 211 -9.27 -32.01 11.38
CA LYS A 211 -8.31 -32.98 11.92
C LYS A 211 -8.45 -33.18 13.45
N SER A 212 -9.19 -32.31 14.14
CA SER A 212 -9.53 -32.47 15.56
C SER A 212 -10.58 -33.56 15.79
N SER A 213 -10.28 -34.50 16.68
CA SER A 213 -11.14 -35.61 17.09
C SER A 213 -12.31 -35.20 18.00
N HIS A 214 -12.22 -34.06 18.66
CA HIS A 214 -13.23 -33.58 19.64
C HIS A 214 -14.17 -32.50 19.07
N THR A 215 -14.02 -32.11 17.81
CA THR A 215 -14.86 -31.11 17.14
C THR A 215 -16.23 -31.69 16.77
N SER A 216 -17.31 -31.04 17.22
CA SER A 216 -18.68 -31.41 16.85
C SER A 216 -18.91 -31.31 15.33
N GLU A 217 -19.68 -32.24 14.78
CA GLU A 217 -19.93 -32.45 13.35
C GLU A 217 -20.43 -31.19 12.61
N TYR A 218 -21.25 -30.36 13.28
CA TYR A 218 -21.68 -29.06 12.75
C TYR A 218 -20.51 -28.13 12.40
N PHE A 219 -19.46 -28.09 13.24
CA PHE A 219 -18.28 -27.26 12.99
C PHE A 219 -17.37 -27.81 11.88
N LYS A 220 -17.55 -29.06 11.47
CA LYS A 220 -16.87 -29.66 10.30
C LYS A 220 -17.61 -29.38 8.97
N THR A 221 -18.81 -28.82 9.03
CA THR A 221 -19.57 -28.34 7.86
C THR A 221 -19.06 -26.95 7.44
N SER A 222 -19.08 -26.61 6.14
CA SER A 222 -18.70 -25.27 5.63
C SER A 222 -19.38 -24.12 6.40
N ASN A 223 -20.69 -24.22 6.68
CA ASN A 223 -21.42 -23.23 7.48
C ASN A 223 -20.83 -23.04 8.90
N GLY A 224 -20.34 -24.12 9.52
CA GLY A 224 -19.71 -24.08 10.85
C GLY A 224 -18.29 -23.50 10.79
N ASN A 225 -17.53 -23.83 9.74
CA ASN A 225 -16.23 -23.23 9.44
C ASN A 225 -16.35 -21.71 9.22
N HIS A 226 -17.26 -21.27 8.35
CA HIS A 226 -17.54 -19.85 8.08
C HIS A 226 -18.00 -19.09 9.35
N LEU A 227 -18.71 -19.76 10.26
CA LEU A 227 -19.10 -19.19 11.56
C LEU A 227 -17.88 -18.97 12.47
N VAL A 228 -16.93 -19.91 12.52
CA VAL A 228 -15.69 -19.76 13.30
C VAL A 228 -14.79 -18.67 12.68
N THR A 229 -14.65 -18.64 11.35
CA THR A 229 -13.96 -17.57 10.63
C THR A 229 -14.61 -16.19 10.90
N THR A 230 -15.94 -16.12 10.98
CA THR A 230 -16.69 -14.91 11.37
C THR A 230 -16.38 -14.48 12.81
N PHE A 231 -16.34 -15.41 13.76
CA PHE A 231 -15.95 -15.08 15.15
C PHE A 231 -14.49 -14.60 15.24
N ILE A 232 -13.57 -15.21 14.51
CA ILE A 232 -12.17 -14.79 14.42
C ILE A 232 -12.05 -13.38 13.82
N TRP A 233 -12.80 -13.09 12.75
CA TRP A 233 -12.86 -11.75 12.20
C TRP A 233 -13.44 -10.73 13.21
N LEU A 234 -14.52 -11.08 13.91
CA LEU A 234 -15.19 -10.21 14.88
C LEU A 234 -14.30 -9.86 16.09
N LEU A 235 -13.53 -10.84 16.57
CA LEU A 235 -12.76 -10.74 17.81
C LEU A 235 -11.30 -10.32 17.59
N LEU A 236 -10.69 -10.66 16.44
CA LEU A 236 -9.27 -10.40 16.17
C LEU A 236 -9.02 -9.42 15.02
N MET A 237 -9.76 -9.50 13.91
CA MET A 237 -9.53 -8.59 12.77
C MET A 237 -10.18 -7.23 13.02
N LEU A 238 -11.51 -7.19 13.15
CA LEU A 238 -12.29 -5.96 13.23
C LEU A 238 -11.79 -4.98 14.33
N PRO A 239 -11.49 -5.40 15.57
CA PRO A 239 -11.09 -4.46 16.63
C PRO A 239 -9.75 -3.76 16.37
N VAL A 240 -8.86 -4.38 15.59
CA VAL A 240 -7.53 -3.83 15.24
C VAL A 240 -7.65 -2.73 14.16
N VAL A 241 -8.79 -2.66 13.45
CA VAL A 241 -9.02 -1.70 12.36
C VAL A 241 -9.70 -0.40 12.81
N ILE A 242 -10.55 -0.45 13.84
CA ILE A 242 -11.32 0.71 14.34
C ILE A 242 -10.42 1.89 14.84
N PRO A 243 -9.17 1.69 15.34
CA PRO A 243 -8.29 2.80 15.72
C PRO A 243 -7.87 3.69 14.53
N LYS A 244 -8.33 4.94 14.52
CA LYS A 244 -7.97 5.99 13.55
C LYS A 244 -6.47 6.10 13.20
N ARG A 245 -5.58 5.91 14.18
CA ARG A 245 -4.13 6.12 14.05
C ARG A 245 -3.36 4.90 14.58
N VAL A 246 -2.83 4.08 13.68
CA VAL A 246 -2.05 2.88 14.01
C VAL A 246 -0.59 3.26 14.24
N ASN A 247 -0.29 3.93 15.37
CA ASN A 247 1.07 4.41 15.70
C ASN A 247 2.11 3.27 15.92
N SER A 248 1.68 2.01 15.89
CA SER A 248 2.48 0.82 16.23
C SER A 248 2.83 -0.09 15.04
N ILE A 249 2.58 0.31 13.79
CA ILE A 249 2.84 -0.51 12.58
C ILE A 249 4.25 -1.12 12.61
N ARG A 250 5.29 -0.35 12.98
CA ARG A 250 6.68 -0.84 13.08
C ARG A 250 6.88 -2.07 13.99
N TYR A 251 6.13 -2.19 15.09
CA TYR A 251 6.24 -3.31 16.02
C TYR A 251 5.49 -4.53 15.49
N VAL A 252 4.24 -4.29 15.05
CA VAL A 252 3.38 -5.28 14.39
C VAL A 252 4.08 -5.89 13.17
N SER A 253 4.79 -5.07 12.39
CA SER A 253 5.54 -5.51 11.21
C SER A 253 6.71 -6.42 11.54
N SER A 254 7.57 -6.08 12.51
CA SER A 254 8.69 -6.96 12.85
C SER A 254 8.23 -8.27 13.48
N ILE A 255 7.23 -8.24 14.37
CA ILE A 255 6.65 -9.45 14.95
C ILE A 255 6.07 -10.32 13.83
N GLY A 256 5.35 -9.71 12.90
CA GLY A 256 4.81 -10.38 11.72
C GLY A 256 5.88 -11.04 10.84
N VAL A 257 6.98 -10.35 10.54
CA VAL A 257 8.10 -10.93 9.78
C VAL A 257 8.73 -12.12 10.50
N THR A 258 8.85 -12.06 11.84
CA THR A 258 9.35 -13.20 12.63
C THR A 258 8.39 -14.40 12.61
N MET A 259 7.07 -14.17 12.67
CA MET A 259 6.08 -15.26 12.52
C MET A 259 6.16 -15.92 11.13
N VAL A 260 6.34 -15.13 10.07
CA VAL A 260 6.50 -15.67 8.71
C VAL A 260 7.83 -16.41 8.55
N MET A 261 8.93 -15.90 9.12
CA MET A 261 10.20 -16.63 9.15
C MET A 261 10.04 -18.01 9.81
N TYR A 262 9.29 -18.10 10.92
CA TYR A 262 8.99 -19.39 11.56
C TYR A 262 8.13 -20.31 10.69
N PHE A 263 7.13 -19.78 9.98
CA PHE A 263 6.33 -20.55 9.02
C PHE A 263 7.17 -21.10 7.85
N VAL A 264 8.08 -20.31 7.28
CA VAL A 264 9.02 -20.77 6.25
C VAL A 264 9.96 -21.86 6.78
N LEU A 265 10.48 -21.70 8.00
CA LEU A 265 11.30 -22.73 8.64
C LEU A 265 10.51 -24.01 8.89
N THR A 266 9.21 -23.91 9.22
CA THR A 266 8.32 -25.07 9.38
C THR A 266 8.13 -25.81 8.05
N ILE A 267 7.87 -25.11 6.94
CA ILE A 267 7.80 -25.72 5.60
C ILE A 267 9.12 -26.43 5.24
N VAL A 268 10.26 -25.75 5.42
CA VAL A 268 11.58 -26.31 5.08
C VAL A 268 11.89 -27.55 5.95
N ILE A 269 11.60 -27.51 7.25
CA ILE A 269 11.84 -28.65 8.16
C ILE A 269 10.92 -29.82 7.80
N HIS A 270 9.61 -29.59 7.63
CA HIS A 270 8.65 -30.64 7.27
C HIS A 270 9.05 -31.31 5.95
N SER A 271 9.42 -30.52 4.93
CA SER A 271 9.89 -31.00 3.63
C SER A 271 11.19 -31.81 3.71
N ILE A 272 12.14 -31.44 4.58
CA ILE A 272 13.33 -32.24 4.87
C ILE A 272 12.95 -33.56 5.57
N THR A 273 11.99 -33.55 6.49
CA THR A 273 11.61 -34.73 7.27
C THR A 273 10.63 -35.66 6.56
N ASN A 274 9.81 -35.17 5.64
CA ASN A 274 8.69 -35.89 5.04
C ASN A 274 8.85 -35.95 3.51
N GLY A 275 8.63 -34.84 2.79
CA GLY A 275 8.74 -34.75 1.32
C GLY A 275 9.98 -35.41 0.71
N MET A 276 11.18 -34.94 1.08
CA MET A 276 12.43 -35.40 0.46
C MET A 276 12.77 -36.88 0.68
N LYS A 277 12.05 -37.60 1.56
CA LYS A 277 12.19 -39.07 1.66
C LYS A 277 11.61 -39.82 0.45
N LEU A 278 10.69 -39.21 -0.29
CA LEU A 278 10.11 -39.78 -1.51
C LEU A 278 10.96 -39.48 -2.76
N GLY A 279 12.01 -38.65 -2.63
CA GLY A 279 12.81 -38.17 -3.75
C GLY A 279 12.10 -37.09 -4.57
N MET A 280 12.61 -36.82 -5.77
CA MET A 280 11.90 -35.97 -6.73
C MET A 280 10.78 -36.79 -7.38
N ARG A 281 9.53 -36.47 -7.05
CA ARG A 281 8.35 -37.08 -7.65
C ARG A 281 8.21 -36.64 -9.12
N ASP A 282 7.79 -37.54 -10.01
CA ASP A 282 7.70 -37.32 -11.46
C ASP A 282 6.62 -36.29 -11.89
N ASP A 283 5.79 -35.83 -10.94
CA ASP A 283 4.73 -34.83 -11.11
C ASP A 283 5.22 -33.37 -11.03
N MET A 284 6.51 -33.13 -10.74
CA MET A 284 7.08 -31.78 -10.66
C MET A 284 7.45 -31.19 -12.04
N GLU A 285 6.62 -30.28 -12.56
CA GLU A 285 6.98 -29.51 -13.76
C GLU A 285 8.10 -28.47 -13.48
N TYR A 286 9.10 -28.44 -14.37
CA TYR A 286 10.14 -27.40 -14.36
C TYR A 286 9.73 -26.13 -15.12
N PHE A 287 8.89 -26.27 -16.14
CA PHE A 287 8.49 -25.25 -17.10
C PHE A 287 7.04 -25.46 -17.56
N THR A 288 6.07 -24.85 -16.88
CA THR A 288 4.67 -24.84 -17.32
C THR A 288 4.47 -23.74 -18.37
N THR A 289 3.51 -23.90 -19.28
CA THR A 289 3.19 -22.90 -20.32
C THR A 289 1.68 -22.65 -20.43
N GLY A 290 1.29 -21.59 -21.13
CA GLY A 290 -0.11 -21.18 -21.26
C GLY A 290 -0.68 -20.53 -19.99
N ASN A 291 -2.00 -20.60 -19.81
CA ASN A 291 -2.73 -19.80 -18.82
C ASN A 291 -2.32 -20.08 -17.37
N LYS A 292 -1.97 -21.33 -17.03
CA LYS A 292 -1.55 -21.73 -15.66
C LYS A 292 -0.32 -20.96 -15.17
N ALA A 293 0.69 -20.79 -16.02
CA ALA A 293 1.89 -20.03 -15.68
C ALA A 293 1.62 -18.52 -15.51
N ILE A 294 0.65 -17.99 -16.26
CA ILE A 294 0.23 -16.58 -16.17
C ILE A 294 -0.61 -16.34 -14.90
N TYR A 295 -1.39 -17.33 -14.45
CA TYR A 295 -2.07 -17.31 -13.15
C TYR A 295 -1.07 -17.27 -11.99
N GLY A 296 -0.06 -18.16 -11.98
CA GLY A 296 1.04 -18.13 -11.01
C GLY A 296 1.82 -16.81 -11.02
N LEU A 297 2.15 -16.28 -12.21
CA LEU A 297 2.74 -14.95 -12.37
C LEU A 297 1.90 -13.83 -11.74
N SER A 298 0.56 -13.90 -11.87
CA SER A 298 -0.34 -12.90 -11.27
C SER A 298 -0.27 -12.92 -9.74
N ILE A 299 -0.15 -14.10 -9.13
CA ILE A 299 0.03 -14.24 -7.68
C ILE A 299 1.41 -13.72 -7.25
N PHE A 300 2.48 -13.94 -8.03
CA PHE A 300 3.79 -13.34 -7.75
C PHE A 300 3.78 -11.80 -7.86
N VAL A 301 3.08 -11.23 -8.85
CA VAL A 301 2.90 -9.76 -8.96
C VAL A 301 2.14 -9.20 -7.75
N PHE A 302 1.07 -9.89 -7.31
CA PHE A 302 0.37 -9.55 -6.07
C PHE A 302 1.28 -9.62 -4.83
N ALA A 303 2.08 -10.68 -4.69
CA ALA A 303 2.93 -10.92 -3.52
C ALA A 303 4.04 -9.86 -3.35
N TYR A 304 4.35 -9.08 -4.39
CA TYR A 304 5.27 -7.94 -4.38
C TYR A 304 4.59 -6.57 -4.38
N MET A 305 3.26 -6.51 -4.19
CA MET A 305 2.49 -5.28 -4.21
C MET A 305 2.67 -4.45 -2.92
N CYS A 306 3.90 -3.98 -2.65
CA CYS A 306 4.29 -3.24 -1.46
C CYS A 306 4.14 -1.71 -1.59
N GLN A 307 3.58 -1.21 -2.71
CA GLN A 307 3.66 0.21 -3.08
C GLN A 307 2.72 1.11 -2.27
N GLY A 308 1.61 0.59 -1.71
CA GLY A 308 0.67 1.36 -0.89
C GLY A 308 1.32 2.08 0.30
N PRO A 309 1.94 1.37 1.26
CA PRO A 309 2.61 1.97 2.42
C PRO A 309 3.96 2.64 2.14
N ALA A 310 4.44 2.64 0.89
CA ALA A 310 5.71 3.26 0.51
C ALA A 310 5.78 4.76 0.88
N TYR A 311 4.65 5.45 0.82
CA TYR A 311 4.52 6.86 1.21
C TYR A 311 4.77 7.07 2.71
N SER A 312 4.06 6.33 3.57
CA SER A 312 4.28 6.38 5.03
C SER A 312 5.73 6.08 5.38
N ILE A 313 6.29 5.00 4.79
CA ILE A 313 7.66 4.56 5.02
C ILE A 313 8.67 5.65 4.60
N TYR A 314 8.44 6.36 3.49
CA TYR A 314 9.30 7.46 3.03
C TYR A 314 9.25 8.69 3.95
N PHE A 315 8.05 9.17 4.31
CA PHE A 315 7.89 10.39 5.12
C PHE A 315 8.22 10.18 6.61
N GLU A 316 8.22 8.95 7.11
CA GLU A 316 8.68 8.61 8.47
C GLU A 316 10.21 8.60 8.61
N MET A 317 10.99 8.58 7.52
CA MET A 317 12.44 8.44 7.57
C MET A 317 13.16 9.61 8.25
N LYS A 318 14.19 9.28 9.05
CA LYS A 318 14.98 10.23 9.87
C LYS A 318 16.48 10.19 9.54
N PRO A 319 17.26 11.26 9.79
CA PRO A 319 16.80 12.60 10.20
C PRO A 319 15.97 13.31 9.12
N LYS A 320 16.22 13.02 7.83
CA LYS A 320 15.39 13.43 6.69
C LYS A 320 15.00 12.25 5.79
N PRO A 321 13.85 12.30 5.10
CA PRO A 321 13.55 11.49 3.93
C PRO A 321 14.63 11.58 2.86
N SER A 322 14.78 10.51 2.08
CA SER A 322 15.69 10.48 0.92
C SER A 322 15.45 9.22 0.10
N VAL A 323 15.41 9.36 -1.23
CA VAL A 323 15.20 8.22 -2.15
C VAL A 323 16.24 7.12 -1.92
N LYS A 324 17.51 7.48 -1.72
CA LYS A 324 18.60 6.50 -1.49
C LYS A 324 18.32 5.56 -0.30
N LYS A 325 17.63 6.04 0.75
CA LYS A 325 17.24 5.20 1.89
C LYS A 325 16.08 4.28 1.54
N LEU A 326 15.03 4.79 0.88
CA LEU A 326 13.90 3.99 0.42
C LEU A 326 14.34 2.89 -0.56
N THR A 327 15.21 3.23 -1.51
CA THR A 327 15.85 2.28 -2.43
C THR A 327 16.62 1.21 -1.65
N LEU A 328 17.47 1.58 -0.69
CA LEU A 328 18.24 0.60 0.09
C LEU A 328 17.35 -0.28 0.98
N SER A 329 16.32 0.28 1.64
CA SER A 329 15.32 -0.49 2.38
C SER A 329 14.59 -1.49 1.48
N SER A 330 14.27 -1.08 0.24
CA SER A 330 13.58 -1.90 -0.75
C SER A 330 14.48 -3.01 -1.30
N ILE A 331 15.73 -2.73 -1.65
CA ILE A 331 16.71 -3.73 -2.09
C ILE A 331 16.88 -4.81 -1.02
N ILE A 332 17.17 -4.42 0.22
CA ILE A 332 17.38 -5.38 1.32
C ILE A 332 16.08 -6.15 1.61
N GLY A 333 14.96 -5.44 1.74
CA GLY A 333 13.69 -6.06 2.13
C GLY A 333 13.15 -7.03 1.09
N LEU A 334 13.07 -6.60 -0.17
CA LEU A 334 12.50 -7.42 -1.24
C LEU A 334 13.43 -8.59 -1.63
N SER A 335 14.75 -8.47 -1.42
CA SER A 335 15.67 -9.61 -1.56
C SER A 335 15.47 -10.65 -0.46
N ILE A 336 15.23 -10.24 0.79
CA ILE A 336 14.87 -11.16 1.89
C ILE A 336 13.53 -11.85 1.60
N CYS A 337 12.55 -11.10 1.08
CA CYS A 337 11.26 -11.67 0.69
C CYS A 337 11.41 -12.69 -0.44
N MET A 338 12.22 -12.38 -1.46
CA MET A 338 12.54 -13.29 -2.56
C MET A 338 13.13 -14.61 -2.05
N ILE A 339 14.08 -14.56 -1.11
CA ILE A 339 14.65 -15.78 -0.50
C ILE A 339 13.57 -16.59 0.23
N PHE A 340 12.71 -15.95 1.03
CA PHE A 340 11.64 -16.66 1.74
C PHE A 340 10.56 -17.22 0.82
N TYR A 341 10.25 -16.56 -0.29
CA TYR A 341 9.33 -17.07 -1.32
C TYR A 341 9.91 -18.24 -2.11
N ILE A 342 11.20 -18.18 -2.45
CA ILE A 342 11.93 -19.31 -3.05
C ILE A 342 11.93 -20.51 -2.10
N LEU A 343 12.25 -20.30 -0.82
CA LEU A 343 12.24 -21.37 0.18
C LEU A 343 10.84 -21.97 0.38
N ALA A 344 9.81 -21.13 0.59
CA ALA A 344 8.45 -21.60 0.76
C ALA A 344 7.94 -22.35 -0.48
N GLY A 345 8.11 -21.78 -1.67
CA GLY A 345 7.65 -22.36 -2.93
C GLY A 345 8.34 -23.67 -3.28
N VAL A 346 9.67 -23.72 -3.25
CA VAL A 346 10.43 -24.92 -3.63
C VAL A 346 10.27 -26.03 -2.59
N PHE A 347 10.45 -25.76 -1.29
CA PHE A 347 10.32 -26.83 -0.28
C PHE A 347 8.87 -27.28 -0.07
N GLY A 348 7.89 -26.39 -0.21
CA GLY A 348 6.47 -26.78 -0.19
C GLY A 348 6.09 -27.67 -1.38
N LEU A 349 6.62 -27.39 -2.57
CA LEU A 349 6.44 -28.26 -3.74
C LEU A 349 7.19 -29.59 -3.59
N PHE A 350 8.36 -29.61 -2.93
CA PHE A 350 9.07 -30.86 -2.59
C PHE A 350 8.36 -31.70 -1.51
N ASP A 351 7.44 -31.11 -0.75
CA ASP A 351 6.59 -31.82 0.21
C ASP A 351 5.38 -32.48 -0.47
N PHE A 352 4.60 -31.70 -1.22
CA PHE A 352 3.27 -32.12 -1.69
C PHE A 352 3.20 -32.38 -3.20
N ALA A 353 4.09 -31.78 -4.00
CA ALA A 353 4.16 -31.92 -5.45
C ALA A 353 2.78 -31.78 -6.14
N GLY A 354 2.28 -32.81 -6.84
CA GLY A 354 0.96 -32.79 -7.46
C GLY A 354 -0.25 -32.70 -6.50
N GLU A 355 -0.03 -32.90 -5.19
CA GLU A 355 -1.05 -32.76 -4.13
C GLU A 355 -1.01 -31.37 -3.46
N THR A 356 -0.27 -30.40 -4.03
CA THR A 356 -0.16 -29.04 -3.46
C THR A 356 -1.49 -28.29 -3.55
N GLU A 357 -2.12 -28.05 -2.40
CA GLU A 357 -3.36 -27.29 -2.31
C GLU A 357 -3.15 -25.81 -2.62
N GLU A 358 -4.21 -25.10 -3.01
CA GLU A 358 -4.14 -23.66 -3.33
C GLU A 358 -3.48 -22.84 -2.20
N SER A 359 -3.87 -23.13 -0.97
CA SER A 359 -3.16 -22.68 0.24
C SER A 359 -2.49 -23.88 0.88
N VAL A 360 -1.17 -23.85 1.03
CA VAL A 360 -0.37 -24.95 1.63
C VAL A 360 -0.80 -25.29 3.07
N LEU A 361 -1.57 -24.40 3.70
CA LEU A 361 -2.19 -24.61 5.00
C LEU A 361 -3.26 -25.72 5.00
N PHE A 362 -3.80 -26.14 3.87
CA PHE A 362 -4.68 -27.32 3.82
C PHE A 362 -3.90 -28.64 3.94
N ASN A 363 -2.66 -28.69 3.43
CA ASN A 363 -1.85 -29.90 3.42
C ASN A 363 -1.38 -30.31 4.84
N PHE A 364 -0.75 -29.40 5.60
CA PHE A 364 -0.17 -29.73 6.91
C PHE A 364 -1.21 -30.15 7.98
N ASP A 365 -0.77 -30.89 9.01
CA ASP A 365 -1.60 -31.28 10.15
C ASP A 365 -1.23 -30.49 11.44
N PRO A 366 -1.95 -29.40 11.78
CA PRO A 366 -1.67 -28.65 12.99
C PRO A 366 -2.07 -29.40 14.28
N ILE A 367 -2.90 -30.43 14.22
CA ILE A 367 -3.40 -31.13 15.42
C ILE A 367 -2.39 -32.17 15.91
N HIS A 368 -1.79 -32.93 14.99
CA HIS A 368 -0.81 -33.95 15.33
C HIS A 368 0.63 -33.42 15.38
N GLU A 369 0.91 -32.26 14.78
CA GLU A 369 2.27 -31.68 14.75
C GLU A 369 2.34 -30.31 15.48
N PRO A 370 2.82 -30.26 16.74
CA PRO A 370 2.77 -29.04 17.55
C PRO A 370 3.54 -27.84 17.00
N TYR A 371 4.60 -28.07 16.22
CA TYR A 371 5.37 -26.99 15.58
C TYR A 371 4.60 -26.37 14.40
N VAL A 372 3.78 -27.16 13.70
CA VAL A 372 2.82 -26.67 12.70
C VAL A 372 1.75 -25.81 13.38
N MET A 373 1.19 -26.23 14.52
CA MET A 373 0.22 -25.41 15.28
C MET A 373 0.77 -24.03 15.65
N VAL A 374 2.01 -23.95 16.14
CA VAL A 374 2.66 -22.66 16.46
C VAL A 374 2.78 -21.78 15.21
N ALA A 375 3.05 -22.37 14.05
CA ALA A 375 3.11 -21.63 12.79
C ALA A 375 1.72 -21.13 12.34
N TYR A 376 0.65 -21.91 12.55
CA TYR A 376 -0.73 -21.49 12.23
C TYR A 376 -1.16 -20.30 13.12
N ILE A 377 -0.86 -20.35 14.42
CA ILE A 377 -1.13 -19.24 15.35
C ILE A 377 -0.33 -17.99 14.93
N GLY A 378 0.95 -18.15 14.58
CA GLY A 378 1.79 -17.06 14.08
C GLY A 378 1.26 -16.44 12.78
N MET A 379 0.80 -17.27 11.84
CA MET A 379 0.21 -16.83 10.58
C MET A 379 -1.16 -16.17 10.78
N LEU A 380 -1.99 -16.62 11.72
CA LEU A 380 -3.26 -15.97 12.06
C LEU A 380 -3.02 -14.54 12.57
N ILE A 381 -2.04 -14.37 13.48
CA ILE A 381 -1.62 -13.05 13.98
C ILE A 381 -1.08 -12.18 12.83
N LYS A 382 -0.28 -12.76 11.93
CA LYS A 382 0.24 -12.06 10.74
C LYS A 382 -0.86 -11.59 9.79
N ILE A 383 -1.88 -12.42 9.57
CA ILE A 383 -3.02 -12.13 8.68
C ILE A 383 -3.88 -11.01 9.28
N CYS A 384 -4.21 -11.07 10.57
CA CYS A 384 -4.94 -9.98 11.25
C CYS A 384 -4.18 -8.64 11.17
N ALA A 385 -2.86 -8.67 11.36
CA ALA A 385 -2.00 -7.50 11.19
C ALA A 385 -2.00 -6.94 9.76
N ALA A 386 -1.93 -7.81 8.74
CA ALA A 386 -1.86 -7.39 7.35
C ALA A 386 -3.22 -6.91 6.80
N TYR A 387 -4.33 -7.48 7.27
CA TYR A 387 -5.69 -6.99 7.04
C TYR A 387 -5.84 -5.54 7.53
N ALA A 388 -5.39 -5.24 8.76
CA ALA A 388 -5.46 -3.89 9.32
C ALA A 388 -4.59 -2.87 8.55
N MET A 389 -3.42 -3.25 8.03
CA MET A 389 -2.62 -2.38 7.17
C MET A 389 -3.35 -2.05 5.85
N ASN A 390 -4.07 -3.01 5.26
CA ASN A 390 -4.79 -2.81 4.00
C ASN A 390 -6.04 -1.92 4.14
N MET A 391 -6.60 -1.76 5.33
CA MET A 391 -7.68 -0.77 5.53
C MET A 391 -7.18 0.68 5.40
N ILE A 392 -5.88 0.95 5.57
CA ILE A 392 -5.36 2.33 5.58
C ILE A 392 -5.59 3.02 4.22
N PRO A 393 -5.20 2.44 3.06
CA PRO A 393 -5.54 3.02 1.75
C PRO A 393 -7.05 3.06 1.47
N ILE A 394 -7.80 1.99 1.80
CA ILE A 394 -9.26 1.93 1.58
C ILE A 394 -9.96 3.11 2.29
N ARG A 395 -9.62 3.34 3.56
CA ARG A 395 -10.14 4.45 4.36
C ARG A 395 -9.72 5.81 3.79
N ASN A 396 -8.45 5.97 3.41
CA ASN A 396 -7.95 7.23 2.87
C ASN A 396 -8.69 7.60 1.56
N PHE A 397 -8.94 6.62 0.68
CA PHE A 397 -9.69 6.82 -0.55
C PHE A 397 -11.17 7.15 -0.30
N LEU A 398 -11.82 6.44 0.63
CA LEU A 398 -13.20 6.75 1.03
C LEU A 398 -13.31 8.17 1.61
N TYR A 399 -12.32 8.60 2.40
CA TYR A 399 -12.26 9.95 2.93
C TYR A 399 -12.05 10.99 1.82
N TYR A 400 -11.19 10.72 0.84
CA TYR A 400 -11.03 11.56 -0.36
C TYR A 400 -12.34 11.67 -1.15
N CYS A 401 -13.08 10.57 -1.32
CA CYS A 401 -14.38 10.55 -2.01
C CYS A 401 -15.47 11.34 -1.28
N ILE A 402 -15.60 11.18 0.04
CA ILE A 402 -16.62 11.85 0.85
C ILE A 402 -16.16 13.29 1.24
N SER A 403 -14.95 13.69 0.84
CA SER A 403 -14.30 14.96 1.24
C SER A 403 -14.23 15.14 2.77
N TRP A 404 -13.90 14.04 3.46
CA TRP A 404 -13.75 13.96 4.92
C TRP A 404 -12.28 14.06 5.33
N ASP A 405 -12.00 14.78 6.42
CA ASP A 405 -10.66 14.88 7.01
C ASP A 405 -10.55 14.00 8.27
N LEU A 406 -9.46 13.23 8.36
CA LEU A 406 -9.20 12.24 9.41
C LEU A 406 -9.33 12.80 10.83
N ASP A 407 -8.94 14.06 11.04
CA ASP A 407 -8.91 14.68 12.36
C ASP A 407 -10.24 15.37 12.70
N THR A 408 -11.00 15.82 11.70
CA THR A 408 -12.32 16.46 11.91
C THR A 408 -13.48 15.48 12.08
N VAL A 409 -13.42 14.29 11.48
CA VAL A 409 -14.54 13.32 11.50
C VAL A 409 -14.80 12.79 12.92
N PRO A 410 -16.03 12.89 13.48
CA PRO A 410 -16.36 12.29 14.77
C PRO A 410 -16.12 10.77 14.79
N TYR A 411 -15.58 10.25 15.91
CA TYR A 411 -15.14 8.85 16.01
C TYR A 411 -16.26 7.84 15.64
N TRP A 412 -17.49 8.07 16.09
CA TRP A 412 -18.64 7.24 15.72
C TRP A 412 -18.84 7.12 14.20
N LYS A 413 -18.73 8.22 13.44
CA LYS A 413 -18.87 8.19 11.97
C LYS A 413 -17.75 7.40 11.31
N HIS A 414 -16.53 7.49 11.84
CA HIS A 414 -15.40 6.67 11.43
C HIS A 414 -15.65 5.18 11.70
N SER A 415 -16.03 4.83 12.95
CA SER A 415 -16.31 3.44 13.34
C SER A 415 -17.42 2.82 12.49
N VAL A 416 -18.53 3.52 12.26
CA VAL A 416 -19.64 3.02 11.42
C VAL A 416 -19.18 2.76 9.99
N LEU A 417 -18.41 3.67 9.38
CA LEU A 417 -17.87 3.48 8.02
C LEU A 417 -16.93 2.25 7.96
N ILE A 418 -16.00 2.14 8.91
CA ILE A 418 -15.02 1.04 8.97
C ILE A 418 -15.70 -0.31 9.22
N VAL A 419 -16.66 -0.38 10.14
CA VAL A 419 -17.43 -1.60 10.44
C VAL A 419 -18.26 -2.02 9.23
N PHE A 420 -18.93 -1.07 8.55
CA PHE A 420 -19.69 -1.35 7.33
C PHE A 420 -18.80 -1.90 6.21
N VAL A 421 -17.70 -1.22 5.88
CA VAL A 421 -16.77 -1.62 4.81
C VAL A 421 -16.09 -2.95 5.12
N SER A 422 -15.68 -3.16 6.38
CA SER A 422 -15.12 -4.44 6.83
C SER A 422 -16.15 -5.57 6.77
N GLY A 423 -17.42 -5.30 7.10
CA GLY A 423 -18.51 -6.28 7.05
C GLY A 423 -18.89 -6.69 5.62
N VAL A 424 -18.83 -5.75 4.66
CA VAL A 424 -18.97 -6.08 3.23
C VAL A 424 -17.83 -7.01 2.79
N MET A 425 -16.59 -6.72 3.17
CA MET A 425 -15.45 -7.60 2.84
C MET A 425 -15.50 -8.96 3.53
N LEU A 426 -16.02 -9.05 4.77
CA LEU A 426 -16.33 -10.34 5.41
C LEU A 426 -17.30 -11.14 4.56
N ILE A 427 -18.45 -10.57 4.20
CA ILE A 427 -19.47 -11.27 3.41
C ILE A 427 -18.89 -11.75 2.08
N THR A 428 -18.15 -10.92 1.35
CA THR A 428 -17.49 -11.36 0.12
C THR A 428 -16.44 -12.45 0.37
N GLY A 429 -15.62 -12.32 1.42
CA GLY A 429 -14.56 -13.29 1.76
C GLY A 429 -15.07 -14.67 2.16
N LEU A 430 -16.26 -14.77 2.76
CA LEU A 430 -16.92 -16.05 3.07
C LEU A 430 -17.58 -16.72 1.85
N PHE A 431 -17.66 -16.05 0.71
CA PHE A 431 -18.16 -16.59 -0.56
C PHE A 431 -17.09 -16.69 -1.65
N ILE A 432 -15.84 -16.28 -1.37
CA ILE A 432 -14.71 -16.58 -2.27
C ILE A 432 -14.26 -18.02 -1.97
N PRO A 433 -14.34 -18.95 -2.94
CA PRO A 433 -14.03 -20.36 -2.70
C PRO A 433 -12.54 -20.62 -2.40
N SER A 434 -11.63 -19.75 -2.83
CA SER A 434 -10.19 -20.01 -2.68
C SER A 434 -9.31 -18.77 -2.56
N VAL A 435 -8.14 -18.96 -1.96
CA VAL A 435 -7.17 -17.90 -1.66
C VAL A 435 -6.48 -17.39 -2.94
N ASN A 436 -6.12 -18.27 -3.87
CA ASN A 436 -5.41 -17.86 -5.07
C ASN A 436 -6.34 -17.14 -6.05
N LEU A 437 -7.64 -17.42 -6.03
CA LEU A 437 -8.64 -16.64 -6.75
C LEU A 437 -8.58 -15.16 -6.32
N ALA A 438 -8.62 -14.88 -5.01
CA ALA A 438 -8.55 -13.51 -4.50
C ALA A 438 -7.22 -12.82 -4.86
N PHE A 439 -6.09 -13.49 -4.60
CA PHE A 439 -4.76 -12.91 -4.82
C PHE A 439 -4.40 -12.78 -6.31
N GLY A 440 -4.78 -13.77 -7.12
CA GLY A 440 -4.61 -13.77 -8.58
C GLY A 440 -5.44 -12.68 -9.27
N LEU A 441 -6.71 -12.48 -8.85
CA LEU A 441 -7.56 -11.39 -9.37
C LEU A 441 -7.00 -10.01 -8.99
N VAL A 442 -6.49 -9.83 -7.77
CA VAL A 442 -5.85 -8.56 -7.38
C VAL A 442 -4.59 -8.31 -8.21
N GLY A 443 -3.71 -9.31 -8.31
CA GLY A 443 -2.44 -9.20 -9.04
C GLY A 443 -2.61 -8.90 -10.53
N SER A 444 -3.59 -9.54 -11.18
CA SER A 444 -3.93 -9.29 -12.58
C SER A 444 -4.64 -7.94 -12.79
N LEU A 445 -5.79 -7.72 -12.14
CA LEU A 445 -6.64 -6.54 -12.40
C LEU A 445 -6.01 -5.23 -11.90
N THR A 446 -5.25 -5.27 -10.81
CA THR A 446 -4.74 -4.05 -10.14
C THR A 446 -3.23 -4.04 -9.94
N GLY A 447 -2.58 -5.20 -9.85
CA GLY A 447 -1.13 -5.31 -9.61
C GLY A 447 -0.29 -4.64 -10.71
N GLY A 448 -0.69 -4.74 -11.98
CA GLY A 448 0.00 -4.00 -13.05
C GLY A 448 -0.17 -2.48 -12.97
N PHE A 449 -1.32 -1.98 -12.49
CA PHE A 449 -1.54 -0.55 -12.29
C PHE A 449 -0.76 -0.01 -11.09
N VAL A 450 -0.96 -0.60 -9.91
CA VAL A 450 -0.33 -0.18 -8.65
C VAL A 450 1.18 -0.46 -8.65
N GLY A 451 1.57 -1.64 -9.14
CA GLY A 451 2.94 -2.11 -9.13
C GLY A 451 3.84 -1.46 -10.16
N PHE A 452 3.34 -1.22 -11.39
CA PHE A 452 4.18 -0.84 -12.52
C PHE A 452 3.77 0.49 -13.18
N ILE A 453 2.49 0.66 -13.53
CA ILE A 453 2.04 1.82 -14.34
C ILE A 453 2.02 3.14 -13.54
N PHE A 454 1.44 3.16 -12.34
CA PHE A 454 1.38 4.39 -11.54
C PHE A 454 2.77 4.89 -11.12
N PRO A 455 3.71 4.05 -10.62
CA PRO A 455 5.08 4.48 -10.34
C PRO A 455 5.81 5.08 -11.55
N ALA A 456 5.63 4.49 -12.74
CA ALA A 456 6.19 5.01 -13.98
C ALA A 456 5.64 6.40 -14.32
N TYR A 457 4.32 6.55 -14.38
CA TYR A 457 3.72 7.84 -14.72
C TYR A 457 3.94 8.92 -13.65
N PHE A 458 3.90 8.59 -12.36
CA PHE A 458 4.19 9.56 -11.30
C PHE A 458 5.60 10.14 -11.42
N TRP A 459 6.57 9.36 -11.91
CA TRP A 459 7.89 9.89 -12.22
C TRP A 459 7.92 10.70 -13.52
N MET A 460 7.31 10.22 -14.61
CA MET A 460 7.28 10.94 -15.90
C MET A 460 6.59 12.31 -15.80
N TYR A 461 5.44 12.39 -15.11
CA TYR A 461 4.69 13.64 -14.95
C TYR A 461 5.25 14.57 -13.86
N SER A 462 6.25 14.14 -13.09
CA SER A 462 6.94 14.98 -12.09
C SER A 462 7.85 16.08 -12.68
N GLY A 463 7.71 16.40 -13.96
CA GLY A 463 8.45 17.48 -14.63
C GLY A 463 9.90 17.13 -14.99
N ASN A 464 10.45 17.90 -15.94
CA ASN A 464 11.79 17.73 -16.51
C ASN A 464 12.08 16.35 -17.14
N TRP A 465 11.05 15.59 -17.50
CA TRP A 465 11.18 14.30 -18.20
C TRP A 465 11.61 14.50 -19.66
N SER A 466 12.91 14.40 -19.92
CA SER A 466 13.47 14.31 -21.27
C SER A 466 14.60 13.29 -21.29
N LEU A 467 14.87 12.71 -22.47
CA LEU A 467 15.94 11.73 -22.66
C LEU A 467 17.33 12.29 -22.26
N LYS A 468 17.53 13.61 -22.38
CA LYS A 468 18.74 14.31 -21.90
C LYS A 468 18.81 14.46 -20.38
N THR A 469 17.68 14.57 -19.67
CA THR A 469 17.64 14.80 -18.21
C THR A 469 17.70 13.52 -17.40
N VAL A 470 17.09 12.43 -17.87
CA VAL A 470 17.05 11.15 -17.13
C VAL A 470 18.02 10.09 -17.69
N GLY A 471 18.57 10.32 -18.87
CA GLY A 471 19.44 9.37 -19.56
C GLY A 471 18.67 8.20 -20.20
N ILE A 472 19.26 7.61 -21.23
CA ILE A 472 18.62 6.58 -22.07
C ILE A 472 18.17 5.34 -21.27
N TRP A 473 18.93 4.95 -20.24
CA TRP A 473 18.63 3.77 -19.41
C TRP A 473 17.36 3.94 -18.57
N HIS A 474 17.20 5.05 -17.84
CA HIS A 474 15.98 5.28 -17.07
C HIS A 474 14.78 5.62 -17.96
N TYR A 475 15.02 6.27 -19.11
CA TYR A 475 13.99 6.47 -20.12
C TYR A 475 13.44 5.12 -20.60
N LEU A 476 14.30 4.26 -21.16
CA LEU A 476 13.91 2.94 -21.66
C LEU A 476 13.29 2.06 -20.57
N ALA A 477 13.90 1.98 -19.38
CA ALA A 477 13.38 1.18 -18.28
C ALA A 477 11.97 1.62 -17.83
N THR A 478 11.66 2.92 -17.86
CA THR A 478 10.31 3.42 -17.51
C THR A 478 9.27 3.04 -18.58
N TYR A 479 9.62 3.09 -19.88
CA TYR A 479 8.72 2.62 -20.94
C TYR A 479 8.55 1.10 -20.95
N THR A 480 9.61 0.33 -20.71
CA THR A 480 9.52 -1.14 -20.53
C THR A 480 8.62 -1.48 -19.33
N LEU A 481 8.73 -0.74 -18.22
CA LEU A 481 7.88 -0.91 -17.04
C LEU A 481 6.39 -0.65 -17.34
N LEU A 482 6.07 0.38 -18.14
CA LEU A 482 4.70 0.62 -18.63
C LEU A 482 4.19 -0.53 -19.51
N VAL A 483 5.00 -0.99 -20.47
CA VAL A 483 4.63 -2.10 -21.37
C VAL A 483 4.42 -3.41 -20.59
N VAL A 484 5.30 -3.74 -19.66
CA VAL A 484 5.14 -4.89 -18.75
C VAL A 484 3.90 -4.74 -17.89
N GLY A 485 3.58 -3.53 -17.42
CA GLY A 485 2.35 -3.24 -16.68
C GLY A 485 1.07 -3.51 -17.49
N VAL A 486 1.02 -3.06 -18.74
CA VAL A 486 -0.11 -3.30 -19.65
C VAL A 486 -0.23 -4.78 -19.99
N ILE A 487 0.88 -5.48 -20.27
CA ILE A 487 0.92 -6.92 -20.53
C ILE A 487 0.42 -7.70 -19.30
N ALA A 488 0.88 -7.36 -18.09
CA ALA A 488 0.46 -8.00 -16.85
C ALA A 488 -1.05 -7.85 -16.61
N ILE A 489 -1.63 -6.67 -16.89
CA ILE A 489 -3.08 -6.47 -16.77
C ILE A 489 -3.83 -7.30 -17.81
N VAL A 490 -3.49 -7.16 -19.10
CA VAL A 490 -4.25 -7.80 -20.19
C VAL A 490 -4.16 -9.32 -20.12
N PHE A 491 -2.95 -9.87 -20.12
CA PHE A 491 -2.75 -11.32 -20.11
C PHE A 491 -3.07 -11.94 -18.75
N GLY A 492 -2.72 -11.26 -17.65
CA GLY A 492 -3.08 -11.69 -16.30
C GLY A 492 -4.58 -11.80 -16.12
N SER A 493 -5.35 -10.77 -16.51
CA SER A 493 -6.81 -10.77 -16.31
C SER A 493 -7.49 -11.86 -17.13
N ILE A 494 -7.07 -12.04 -18.40
CA ILE A 494 -7.58 -13.11 -19.26
C ILE A 494 -7.24 -14.48 -18.67
N ALA A 495 -6.00 -14.72 -18.25
CA ALA A 495 -5.57 -16.01 -17.70
C ALA A 495 -6.22 -16.33 -16.35
N THR A 496 -6.37 -15.36 -15.45
CA THR A 496 -7.09 -15.53 -14.19
C THR A 496 -8.57 -15.81 -14.43
N ILE A 497 -9.26 -15.02 -15.26
CA ILE A 497 -10.68 -15.28 -15.57
C ILE A 497 -10.86 -16.65 -16.25
N TYR A 498 -9.93 -17.08 -17.11
CA TYR A 498 -9.98 -18.40 -17.71
C TYR A 498 -9.81 -19.51 -16.66
N ALA A 499 -8.72 -19.47 -15.89
CA ALA A 499 -8.40 -20.50 -14.88
C ALA A 499 -9.49 -20.62 -13.81
N SER A 500 -10.10 -19.50 -13.40
CA SER A 500 -11.06 -19.41 -12.29
C SER A 500 -12.53 -19.63 -12.65
N PHE A 501 -12.86 -19.79 -13.94
CA PHE A 501 -14.25 -20.01 -14.38
C PHE A 501 -14.41 -21.06 -15.51
N PHE A 502 -13.32 -21.56 -16.10
CA PHE A 502 -13.36 -22.49 -17.24
C PHE A 502 -12.46 -23.73 -17.09
N ASP A 503 -11.40 -23.68 -16.27
CA ASP A 503 -10.56 -24.84 -15.89
C ASP A 503 -10.90 -25.39 -14.48
N SER A 504 -12.04 -24.98 -13.90
CA SER A 504 -12.47 -25.25 -12.51
C SER A 504 -13.46 -26.41 -12.39
#